data_AF-A0A7Z8VH38-F1
#
_entry.id   AF-A0A7Z8VH38-F1
#
_cell.length_a   1.000
_cell.length_b   1.000
_cell.length_c   1.000
_cell.angle_alpha   90.00
_cell.angle_beta   90.00
_cell.angle_gamma   90.00
#
_symmetry.space_group_name_H-M   'P 1'
#
loop_
_entity.id
_entity.type
_entity.pdbx_description
1 polymer ?
#
loop_
_entity_poly.entity_id
_entity_poly.type
_entity_poly.pdbx_seq_one_letter_code
_entity_poly.pdbx_strand_id
1 'polypeptide(L)' 'MPKHSPRIDTNDNAEYRDLYDPPRFNDNDRNYFFNLNDLELSKLKQFRIVQNKAHFILLLGYFKAKPVTLTFTWVNGKK' A
#
# COMPACT_ATOMS: atom_id res chain seq x y z
N MET A 1 10.48 42.65 9.69
CA MET A 1 11.10 41.74 8.70
C MET A 1 10.12 40.62 8.42
N PRO A 2 9.68 40.39 7.16
CA PRO A 2 8.68 39.36 6.87
C PRO A 2 9.32 37.98 6.99
N LYS A 3 8.66 37.09 7.73
CA LYS A 3 9.08 35.72 7.99
C LYS A 3 8.76 34.90 6.73
N HIS A 4 9.76 34.57 5.93
CA HIS A 4 9.56 33.71 4.75
C HIS A 4 9.11 32.32 5.21
N SER A 5 7.93 31.89 4.79
CA SER A 5 7.46 30.52 4.94
C SER A 5 8.43 29.57 4.23
N PRO A 6 8.79 28.42 4.82
CA PRO A 6 9.65 27.44 4.15
C PRO A 6 8.95 27.00 2.86
N ARG A 7 9.66 27.08 1.74
CA ARG A 7 9.20 26.48 0.49
C ARG A 7 9.20 24.96 0.72
N ILE A 8 8.13 24.27 0.34
CA ILE A 8 8.12 22.80 0.33
C ILE A 8 9.06 22.40 -0.79
N ASP A 9 10.31 22.13 -0.43
CA ASP A 9 11.33 21.68 -1.37
C ASP A 9 10.93 20.28 -1.83
N THR A 10 10.25 20.20 -2.96
CA THR A 10 9.77 18.96 -3.62
C THR A 10 10.93 18.08 -4.12
N ASN A 11 12.15 18.37 -3.70
CA ASN A 11 13.39 17.75 -4.16
C ASN A 11 13.89 16.64 -3.22
N ASP A 12 13.14 16.30 -2.16
CA ASP A 12 13.40 15.05 -1.45
C ASP A 12 12.86 13.87 -2.26
N ASN A 13 13.56 13.58 -3.35
CA ASN A 13 13.28 12.44 -4.21
C ASN A 13 13.33 11.12 -3.43
N ALA A 14 13.97 11.07 -2.25
CA ALA A 14 13.98 9.88 -1.42
C ALA A 14 12.64 9.69 -0.70
N GLU A 15 12.09 10.73 -0.08
CA GLU A 15 10.76 10.68 0.56
C GLU A 15 9.67 10.36 -0.46
N TYR A 16 9.69 11.02 -1.63
CA TYR A 16 8.73 10.74 -2.70
C TYR A 16 8.80 9.27 -3.15
N ARG A 17 10.02 8.74 -3.34
CA ARG A 17 10.19 7.35 -3.78
C ARG A 17 9.81 6.36 -2.69
N ASP A 18 10.10 6.64 -1.42
CA ASP A 18 9.70 5.76 -0.33
C ASP A 18 8.17 5.69 -0.15
N LEU A 19 7.46 6.80 -0.43
CA LEU A 19 6.00 6.88 -0.31
C LEU A 19 5.27 6.35 -1.54
N TYR A 20 5.78 6.61 -2.75
CA TYR A 20 5.03 6.42 -4.00
C TYR A 20 5.65 5.44 -4.99
N ASP A 21 6.92 5.01 -4.83
CA ASP A 21 7.46 3.98 -5.73
C ASP A 21 6.74 2.63 -5.48
N PRO A 22 6.52 1.85 -6.56
CA PRO A 22 5.97 0.51 -6.41
C PRO A 22 6.89 -0.35 -5.53
N PRO A 23 6.33 -1.16 -4.62
CA PRO A 23 7.12 -2.02 -3.75
C PRO A 23 7.96 -2.98 -4.58
N ARG A 24 9.25 -3.05 -4.27
CA ARG A 24 10.20 -3.95 -4.93
C ARG A 24 10.18 -5.29 -4.21
N PHE A 25 9.62 -6.31 -4.86
CA PHE A 25 9.57 -7.67 -4.32
C PHE A 25 10.70 -8.54 -4.90
N ASN A 26 11.45 -9.22 -4.03
CA ASN A 26 12.30 -10.33 -4.42
C ASN A 26 11.47 -11.61 -4.63
N ASP A 27 12.09 -12.70 -5.11
CA ASP A 27 11.35 -13.94 -5.41
C ASP A 27 10.73 -14.60 -4.17
N ASN A 28 11.38 -14.51 -3.01
CA ASN A 28 10.84 -14.99 -1.74
C ASN A 28 9.63 -14.15 -1.31
N ASP A 29 9.72 -12.83 -1.43
CA ASP A 29 8.61 -11.91 -1.10
C ASP A 29 7.41 -12.19 -2.01
N ARG A 30 7.65 -12.42 -3.30
CA ARG A 30 6.58 -12.77 -4.25
C ARG A 30 5.90 -14.06 -3.83
N ASN A 31 6.67 -15.10 -3.52
CA ASN A 31 6.12 -16.36 -3.07
C ASN A 31 5.38 -16.22 -1.74
N TYR A 32 5.86 -15.37 -0.83
CA TYR A 32 5.23 -15.18 0.48
C TYR A 32 3.92 -14.37 0.39
N PHE A 33 3.93 -13.23 -0.28
CA PHE A 33 2.79 -12.30 -0.30
C PHE A 33 1.71 -12.68 -1.31
N PHE A 34 2.08 -13.30 -2.44
CA PHE A 34 1.12 -13.61 -3.52
C PHE A 34 0.68 -15.07 -3.55
N ASN A 35 1.18 -15.91 -2.64
CA ASN A 35 0.62 -17.23 -2.46
C ASN A 35 -0.77 -17.15 -1.82
N LEU A 36 -1.70 -17.91 -2.38
CA LEU A 36 -3.12 -17.87 -2.01
C LEU A 36 -3.44 -19.06 -1.10
N ASN A 37 -4.10 -18.78 0.01
CA ASN A 37 -4.67 -19.84 0.86
C ASN A 37 -5.99 -20.36 0.25
N ASP A 38 -6.49 -21.50 0.74
CA ASP A 38 -7.70 -22.16 0.23
C ASP A 38 -8.94 -21.24 0.24
N LEU A 39 -9.07 -20.41 1.28
CA LEU A 39 -10.13 -19.41 1.40
C LEU A 39 -10.02 -18.34 0.30
N GLU A 40 -8.81 -17.82 0.08
CA GLU A 40 -8.54 -16.77 -0.91
C GLU A 40 -8.77 -17.31 -2.33
N LEU A 41 -8.35 -18.56 -2.58
CA LEU A 41 -8.59 -19.27 -3.83
C LEU A 41 -10.08 -19.51 -4.09
N SER A 42 -10.84 -19.86 -3.04
CA SER A 42 -12.30 -20.01 -3.12
C SER A 42 -13.00 -18.70 -3.51
N LYS A 43 -12.55 -17.56 -2.94
CA LYS A 43 -13.04 -16.23 -3.33
C LYS A 43 -12.64 -15.86 -4.76
N LEU A 44 -11.40 -16.17 -5.15
CA LEU A 44 -10.89 -15.89 -6.50
C LEU A 44 -11.70 -16.63 -7.59
N LYS A 45 -12.16 -17.84 -7.32
CA LYS A 45 -13.01 -18.63 -8.23
C LYS A 45 -14.37 -17.99 -8.52
N GLN A 46 -14.85 -17.08 -7.67
CA GLN A 46 -16.13 -16.39 -7.86
C GLN A 46 -16.06 -15.35 -8.98
N PHE A 47 -14.87 -14.80 -9.25
CA PHE A 47 -14.67 -13.86 -10.35
C PHE A 47 -14.65 -14.62 -11.68
N ARG A 48 -15.49 -14.20 -12.64
CA ARG A 48 -15.50 -14.79 -13.99
C ARG A 48 -14.42 -14.20 -14.91
N ILE A 49 -14.14 -12.91 -14.75
CA ILE A 49 -13.21 -12.15 -15.60
C ILE A 49 -11.77 -12.35 -15.09
N VAL A 50 -10.85 -12.72 -15.99
CA VAL A 50 -9.43 -12.95 -15.65
C VAL A 50 -8.77 -11.69 -15.11
N GLN A 51 -9.10 -10.51 -15.67
CA GLN A 51 -8.59 -9.23 -15.18
C GLN A 51 -8.96 -9.04 -13.70
N ASN A 52 -10.21 -9.29 -13.31
CA ASN A 52 -10.64 -9.13 -11.92
C ASN A 52 -9.90 -10.09 -10.96
N LYS A 53 -9.59 -11.31 -11.42
CA LYS A 53 -8.75 -12.25 -10.66
C LYS A 53 -7.35 -11.68 -10.44
N ALA A 54 -6.74 -11.15 -11.50
CA ALA A 54 -5.41 -10.53 -11.40
C ALA A 54 -5.42 -9.32 -10.45
N HIS A 55 -6.39 -8.42 -10.58
CA HIS A 55 -6.53 -7.26 -9.69
C HIS A 55 -6.74 -7.69 -8.23
N PHE A 56 -7.55 -8.73 -7.99
CA PHE A 56 -7.76 -9.28 -6.64
C PHE A 56 -6.45 -9.80 -6.03
N ILE A 57 -5.68 -10.59 -6.77
CA ILE A 57 -4.37 -11.12 -6.32
C ILE A 57 -3.41 -9.97 -6.03
N LEU A 58 -3.33 -8.98 -6.93
CA LEU A 58 -2.45 -7.83 -6.78
C LEU A 58 -2.78 -7.01 -5.54
N LEU A 59 -4.07 -6.70 -5.33
CA LEU A 59 -4.53 -5.93 -4.20
C LEU A 59 -4.28 -6.66 -2.87
N LEU A 60 -4.54 -7.97 -2.85
CA LEU A 60 -4.33 -8.81 -1.67
C LEU A 60 -2.84 -8.90 -1.30
N GLY A 61 -1.98 -9.20 -2.28
CA GLY A 61 -0.54 -9.26 -2.07
C GLY A 61 0.04 -7.90 -1.63
N TYR A 62 -0.46 -6.82 -2.20
CA TYR A 62 -0.07 -5.46 -1.81
C TYR A 62 -0.42 -5.16 -0.34
N PHE A 63 -1.64 -5.47 0.09
CA PHE A 63 -2.04 -5.25 1.49
C PHE A 63 -1.27 -6.14 2.47
N LYS A 64 -0.90 -7.37 2.08
CA LYS A 64 -0.04 -8.24 2.89
C LYS A 64 1.37 -7.66 3.04
N ALA A 65 1.91 -7.07 1.97
CA ALA A 65 3.25 -6.49 1.96
C ALA A 65 3.35 -5.14 2.70
N LYS A 66 2.38 -4.24 2.49
CA LYS A 66 2.35 -2.91 3.10
C LYS A 66 1.00 -2.72 3.80
N PRO A 67 0.85 -3.22 5.03
CA PRO A 67 -0.42 -3.09 5.76
C PRO A 67 -0.72 -1.62 5.99
N VAL A 68 -1.87 -1.15 5.51
CA VAL A 68 -2.35 0.21 5.76
C VAL A 68 -2.95 0.24 7.16
N THR A 69 -2.15 0.64 8.15
CA THR A 69 -2.62 0.85 9.52
C THR A 69 -3.28 2.23 9.62
N LEU A 70 -4.60 2.24 9.75
CA LEU A 70 -5.33 3.47 10.04
C LEU A 70 -5.17 3.81 11.52
N THR A 71 -4.22 4.68 11.84
CA THR A 71 -4.08 5.21 13.21
C THR A 71 -5.06 6.36 13.40
N PHE A 72 -6.18 6.10 14.06
CA PHE A 72 -7.13 7.14 14.46
C PHE A 72 -6.65 7.79 15.75
N THR A 73 -6.11 9.01 15.67
CA THR A 73 -5.84 9.82 16.85
C THR A 73 -7.01 10.77 17.07
N TRP A 74 -7.75 10.57 18.17
CA TRP A 74 -8.77 11.54 18.57
C TRP A 74 -8.03 12.70 19.24
N VAL A 75 -7.87 13.81 18.53
CA VAL A 75 -7.35 15.04 19.15
C VAL A 75 -8.44 15.58 20.06
N ASN A 76 -8.31 15.37 21.37
CA ASN A 76 -9.12 16.08 22.36
C ASN A 76 -8.84 17.58 22.19
N GLY A 77 -9.76 18.28 21.54
CA GLY A 77 -9.82 19.74 21.58
C GLY A 77 -10.11 20.16 23.01
N LYS A 78 -9.07 20.36 23.82
CA LYS A 78 -9.19 21.12 25.06
C LYS A 78 -9.40 22.58 24.66
N LYS A 79 -10.63 23.04 24.86
CA LYS A 79 -10.94 24.47 25.02
C LYS A 79 -10.48 24.92 26.39
#